data_AF-A0A1S3JYD4-F1
#
_entry.id   AF-A0A1S3JYD4-F1
#
_cell.length_a   1.000
_cell.length_b   1.000
_cell.length_c   1.000
_cell.angle_alpha   90.00
_cell.angle_beta   90.00
_cell.angle_gamma   90.00
#
_symmetry.space_group_name_H-M   'P 1'
#
loop_
_entity.id
_entity.type
_entity.pdbx_description
1 polymer ?
#
loop_
_entity_poly.entity_id
_entity_poly.type
_entity_poly.pdbx_seq_one_letter_code
_entity_poly.pdbx_strand_id
1 'polypeptide(L)'
;MERTWGCGRGRLVVLFYLFALGAWLAMMFLQLVLLDVQLTRGSCGQTGRGVLDHLWGRQEETQDVNLVSIRLNLMELRRLLTHPCPGIQFHWMRLRITRMWQQWRRGVEEMLQEGKISISRRKKNILLHFGTLAQGNRLDETAFKGGPLGELVQWSDLVATLYILGHDVTITTEINQLGKLMADNWQRPVQASLGRGPLPYDLIFTDIHGYKQFRNTLAEAVFTKSRCLFRILDSFGTEAEFNYRPYATGYHGNNRSNTCEWGCLHLRLQQFYTMFPHTPDNSFLGFVIERHNARDGVKQTIRIQNQSLVYAKREYMWEGKQAFIDVIREFFDVHATSELQAPRHMTQSPIPEYVHNHYVLLGDSYQALLQQSKIFVGLGFPYEGPAPLEAIAMGTVFINPRFHPPHSRSNTAFFAEKPTNREVTSQHPYAEDIGDPHVYTVDINNHTQLRATLLRVLTRQQEVPPFLPFEFTVAGMLERMNYYIENQDFCSNPIRSHVPRNAVQGFVGAEGKSCNDVCRSNGRFCENTRFNSVNNMDFLRARNVTCSTVVSEAGLVYPSFVRQGARKDCFFQQNDFLFNCASKLEKHNRLCACRTFKKEQVALCHEC
;
A
#
# COMPACT_ATOMS: atom_id res chain seq x y z
N MET A 1 26.82 79.35 37.21
CA MET A 1 28.28 79.39 37.02
C MET A 1 28.61 78.28 36.05
N GLU A 2 28.51 78.56 34.74
CA GLU A 2 29.66 78.82 33.83
C GLU A 2 30.45 77.54 33.53
N ARG A 3 30.28 76.91 32.34
CA ARG A 3 31.04 77.12 31.06
C ARG A 3 32.45 76.48 31.15
N THR A 4 33.03 75.76 30.18
CA THR A 4 32.93 75.70 28.70
C THR A 4 33.83 74.54 28.17
N TRP A 5 33.49 73.80 27.10
CA TRP A 5 33.95 73.90 25.67
C TRP A 5 35.48 73.99 25.46
N GLY A 6 36.17 73.38 24.47
CA GLY A 6 35.82 72.56 23.30
C GLY A 6 36.97 72.54 22.26
N CYS A 7 36.94 71.55 21.35
CA CYS A 7 37.45 71.49 19.96
C CYS A 7 38.96 71.53 19.58
N GLY A 8 39.34 70.62 18.67
CA GLY A 8 40.58 70.68 17.84
C GLY A 8 40.81 69.44 16.96
N ARG A 9 40.36 69.48 15.69
CA ARG A 9 40.51 68.44 14.65
C ARG A 9 41.93 68.34 14.10
N GLY A 10 42.39 67.12 13.82
CA GLY A 10 43.62 66.82 13.10
C GLY A 10 43.79 65.34 12.70
N ARG A 11 42.72 64.67 12.26
CA ARG A 11 42.75 63.32 11.67
C ARG A 11 42.02 63.36 10.33
N LEU A 12 42.68 63.86 9.28
CA LEU A 12 42.09 63.87 7.92
C LEU A 12 43.00 63.27 6.83
N VAL A 13 44.15 62.68 7.19
CA VAL A 13 45.04 62.02 6.20
C VAL A 13 45.05 60.50 6.34
N VAL A 14 44.59 59.94 7.48
CA VAL A 14 44.53 58.48 7.71
C VAL A 14 43.19 57.87 7.26
N LEU A 15 42.11 58.67 7.18
CA LEU A 15 40.78 58.19 6.78
C LEU A 15 40.62 57.99 5.27
N PHE A 16 41.43 58.66 4.43
CA PHE A 16 41.38 58.46 2.98
C PHE A 16 42.02 57.12 2.56
N TYR A 17 43.08 56.68 3.24
CA TYR A 17 43.71 55.38 2.98
C TYR A 17 42.87 54.20 3.49
N LEU A 18 42.12 54.36 4.59
CA LEU A 18 41.22 53.33 5.11
C LEU A 18 39.92 53.18 4.28
N PHE A 19 39.41 54.26 3.71
CA PHE A 19 38.24 54.19 2.81
C PHE A 19 38.59 53.56 1.45
N ALA A 20 39.78 53.84 0.91
CA ALA A 20 40.23 53.25 -0.35
C ALA A 20 40.48 51.73 -0.21
N LEU A 21 41.04 51.27 0.92
CA LEU A 21 41.24 49.84 1.19
C LEU A 21 39.91 49.10 1.40
N GLY A 22 38.94 49.74 2.09
CA GLY A 22 37.60 49.18 2.30
C GLY A 22 36.79 49.05 1.02
N ALA A 23 36.87 50.04 0.11
CA ALA A 23 36.20 49.97 -1.19
C ALA A 23 36.83 48.93 -2.13
N TRP A 24 38.15 48.72 -2.05
CA TRP A 24 38.85 47.72 -2.86
C TRP A 24 38.55 46.29 -2.38
N LEU A 25 38.50 46.07 -1.05
CA LEU A 25 38.08 44.79 -0.46
C LEU A 25 36.59 44.49 -0.74
N ALA A 26 35.72 45.50 -0.75
CA ALA A 26 34.31 45.33 -1.10
C ALA A 26 34.12 44.99 -2.59
N MET A 27 34.93 45.54 -3.51
CA MET A 27 34.92 45.14 -4.91
C MET A 27 35.45 43.72 -5.13
N MET A 28 36.50 43.30 -4.41
CA MET A 28 36.98 41.90 -4.47
C MET A 28 35.92 40.93 -3.94
N PHE A 29 35.20 41.28 -2.87
CA PHE A 29 34.10 40.45 -2.36
C PHE A 29 32.92 40.39 -3.34
N LEU A 30 32.60 41.51 -4.02
CA LEU A 30 31.56 41.52 -5.05
C LEU A 30 31.96 40.72 -6.30
N GLN A 31 33.25 40.73 -6.69
CA GLN A 31 33.76 39.89 -7.77
C GLN A 31 33.83 38.40 -7.40
N LEU A 32 34.15 38.05 -6.14
CA LEU A 32 34.10 36.67 -5.66
C LEU A 32 32.65 36.14 -5.57
N VAL A 33 31.70 36.96 -5.10
CA VAL A 33 30.27 36.60 -5.09
C VAL A 33 29.70 36.52 -6.51
N LEU A 34 30.16 37.35 -7.46
CA LEU A 34 29.77 37.23 -8.88
C LEU A 34 30.43 36.04 -9.60
N LEU A 35 31.63 35.61 -9.19
CA LEU A 35 32.23 34.36 -9.68
C LEU A 35 31.52 33.11 -9.12
N ASP A 36 31.03 33.13 -7.87
CA ASP A 36 30.26 32.03 -7.28
C ASP A 36 28.82 31.95 -7.86
N VAL A 37 28.26 33.09 -8.27
CA VAL A 37 26.95 33.18 -8.96
C VAL A 37 27.06 32.84 -10.46
N GLN A 38 28.25 32.88 -11.07
CA GLN A 38 28.48 32.38 -12.44
C GLN A 38 28.88 30.90 -12.51
N LEU A 39 29.23 30.26 -11.39
CA LEU A 39 29.47 28.80 -11.30
C LEU A 39 28.22 27.98 -10.90
N THR A 40 27.07 28.62 -10.67
CA THR A 40 25.79 27.96 -10.31
C THR A 40 24.65 28.23 -11.29
N ARG A 41 24.97 28.56 -12.55
CA ARG A 41 24.05 28.50 -13.70
C ARG A 41 24.54 27.51 -14.75
N GLY A 42 24.71 26.25 -14.33
CA GLY A 42 24.81 25.11 -15.23
C GLY A 42 23.42 24.67 -15.65
N SER A 43 23.01 25.05 -16.87
CA SER A 43 21.91 24.44 -17.60
C SER A 43 22.04 22.91 -17.54
N CYS A 44 21.05 22.23 -16.98
CA CYS A 44 21.04 20.77 -16.92
C CYS A 44 20.63 20.24 -18.31
N GLY A 45 21.60 20.10 -19.20
CA GLY A 45 21.40 19.59 -20.54
C GLY A 45 22.71 19.48 -21.32
N GLN A 46 22.95 18.28 -21.84
CA GLN A 46 23.96 17.89 -22.83
C GLN A 46 25.34 17.47 -22.32
N THR A 47 25.55 16.15 -22.27
CA THR A 47 26.82 15.54 -22.66
C THR A 47 26.60 14.78 -23.95
N GLY A 48 26.90 15.43 -25.08
CA GLY A 48 27.22 14.74 -26.32
C GLY A 48 28.68 14.29 -26.27
N ARG A 49 28.96 13.02 -26.57
CA ARG A 49 30.28 12.59 -27.02
C ARG A 49 30.16 12.11 -28.45
N GLY A 50 31.11 12.62 -29.25
CA GLY A 50 31.13 12.52 -30.69
C GLY A 50 31.41 11.12 -31.21
N VAL A 51 30.80 10.92 -32.36
CA VAL A 51 31.17 10.04 -33.48
C VAL A 51 32.67 10.16 -33.79
N LEU A 52 33.37 9.02 -33.82
CA LEU A 52 34.11 8.49 -34.99
C LEU A 52 35.13 7.46 -34.49
N ASP A 53 34.85 6.18 -34.73
CA ASP A 53 35.84 5.25 -35.28
C ASP A 53 35.10 4.16 -36.06
N HIS A 54 35.57 3.95 -37.28
CA HIS A 54 34.94 3.14 -38.31
C HIS A 54 35.75 1.84 -38.52
N LEU A 55 35.01 0.75 -38.72
CA LEU A 55 35.30 -0.39 -39.62
C LEU A 55 35.92 -1.69 -39.05
N TRP A 56 35.15 -2.76 -39.33
CA TRP A 56 35.44 -4.20 -39.42
C TRP A 56 35.52 -5.05 -38.14
N GLY A 57 34.41 -5.78 -37.91
CA GLY A 57 34.37 -6.98 -37.08
C GLY A 57 32.94 -7.37 -36.78
N ARG A 58 32.35 -8.27 -37.58
CA ARG A 58 31.08 -8.94 -37.26
C ARG A 58 31.35 -9.84 -36.03
N GLN A 59 31.23 -9.28 -34.84
CA GLN A 59 31.08 -10.07 -33.63
C GLN A 59 29.59 -10.34 -33.47
N GLU A 60 29.25 -11.62 -33.37
CA GLU A 60 27.95 -12.05 -32.86
C GLU A 60 27.72 -11.35 -31.52
N GLU A 61 26.78 -10.40 -31.50
CA GLU A 61 26.26 -9.80 -30.27
C GLU A 61 25.64 -10.92 -29.44
N THR A 62 26.46 -11.49 -28.56
CA THR A 62 25.95 -12.18 -27.38
C THR A 62 25.23 -11.12 -26.56
N GLN A 63 23.90 -11.11 -26.64
CA GLN A 63 23.04 -10.22 -25.88
C GLN A 63 23.40 -10.41 -24.40
N ASP A 64 24.15 -9.46 -23.84
CA ASP A 64 24.55 -9.48 -22.44
C ASP A 64 23.26 -9.42 -21.61
N VAL A 65 22.83 -10.57 -21.11
CA VAL A 65 21.54 -10.69 -20.43
C VAL A 65 21.66 -9.87 -19.16
N ASN A 66 20.98 -8.71 -19.11
CA ASN A 66 20.96 -7.83 -17.94
C ASN A 66 20.17 -8.52 -16.81
N LEU A 67 20.84 -9.46 -16.15
CA LEU A 67 20.31 -10.25 -15.06
C LEU A 67 20.31 -9.44 -13.76
N VAL A 68 19.43 -9.81 -12.85
CA VAL A 68 19.38 -9.24 -11.51
C VAL A 68 20.59 -9.68 -10.67
N SER A 69 21.04 -8.79 -9.80
CA SER A 69 21.88 -9.14 -8.66
C SER A 69 21.17 -8.67 -7.39
N ILE A 70 21.15 -9.51 -6.36
CA ILE A 70 20.54 -9.15 -5.08
C ILE A 70 21.32 -7.98 -4.47
N ARG A 71 20.61 -6.93 -4.06
CA ARG A 71 21.24 -5.71 -3.50
C ARG A 71 21.03 -5.63 -2.00
N LEU A 72 22.14 -5.61 -1.26
CA LEU A 72 22.16 -5.53 0.20
C LEU A 72 22.95 -4.32 0.73
N ASN A 73 23.02 -3.23 -0.05
CA ASN A 73 23.65 -1.99 0.39
C ASN A 73 22.60 -1.00 0.93
N LEU A 74 22.45 -0.94 2.26
CA LEU A 74 21.52 -0.01 2.92
C LEU A 74 21.79 1.46 2.56
N MET A 75 23.04 1.86 2.36
CA MET A 75 23.37 3.25 2.03
C MET A 75 22.89 3.65 0.64
N GLU A 76 22.99 2.75 -0.33
CA GLU A 76 22.43 2.96 -1.67
C GLU A 76 20.90 3.05 -1.62
N LEU A 77 20.23 2.15 -0.90
CA LEU A 77 18.78 2.20 -0.70
C LEU A 77 18.33 3.50 -0.01
N ARG A 78 19.05 3.95 1.02
CA ARG A 78 18.76 5.23 1.69
C ARG A 78 18.96 6.43 0.77
N ARG A 79 19.91 6.35 -0.17
CA ARG A 79 20.13 7.39 -1.18
C ARG A 79 18.97 7.47 -2.19
N LEU A 80 18.36 6.35 -2.56
CA LEU A 80 17.13 6.34 -3.39
C LEU A 80 15.99 7.11 -2.71
N LEU A 81 15.89 6.98 -1.38
CA LEU A 81 14.91 7.68 -0.53
C LEU A 81 15.43 9.04 -0.04
N THR A 82 16.06 9.81 -0.92
CA THR A 82 16.51 11.17 -0.62
C THR A 82 15.82 12.14 -1.56
N HIS A 83 15.11 13.11 -0.99
CA HIS A 83 14.43 14.13 -1.77
C HIS A 83 15.44 15.21 -2.23
N PRO A 84 15.35 15.73 -3.47
CA PRO A 84 16.28 16.74 -3.97
C PRO A 84 16.24 18.07 -3.21
N CYS A 85 15.07 18.43 -2.68
CA CYS A 85 14.92 19.59 -1.81
C CYS A 85 15.20 19.21 -0.34
N PRO A 86 15.88 20.07 0.43
CA PRO A 86 16.07 19.87 1.87
C PRO A 86 14.74 19.66 2.61
N GLY A 87 14.73 18.78 3.61
CA GLY A 87 13.56 18.54 4.46
C GLY A 87 13.52 17.13 5.06
N ILE A 88 12.37 16.79 5.65
CA ILE A 88 12.13 15.50 6.33
C ILE A 88 11.47 14.45 5.42
N GLN A 89 11.37 14.72 4.12
CA GLN A 89 10.78 13.78 3.17
C GLN A 89 11.51 12.44 3.22
N PHE A 90 10.73 11.36 3.16
CA PHE A 90 11.21 9.98 3.31
C PHE A 90 12.00 9.69 4.60
N HIS A 91 12.12 10.63 5.55
CA HIS A 91 12.89 10.41 6.77
C HIS A 91 12.31 9.23 7.57
N TRP A 92 10.98 9.20 7.72
CA TRP A 92 10.28 8.11 8.40
C TRP A 92 10.53 6.76 7.72
N MET A 93 10.42 6.70 6.38
CA MET A 93 10.65 5.47 5.60
C MET A 93 12.09 4.98 5.76
N ARG A 94 13.08 5.89 5.70
CA ARG A 94 14.49 5.56 5.93
C ARG A 94 14.74 5.01 7.33
N LEU A 95 14.12 5.59 8.36
CA LEU A 95 14.23 5.10 9.74
C LEU A 95 13.65 3.69 9.88
N ARG A 96 12.46 3.44 9.33
CA ARG A 96 11.82 2.12 9.34
C ARG A 96 12.69 1.07 8.64
N ILE A 97 13.11 1.34 7.40
CA ILE A 97 13.95 0.41 6.62
C ILE A 97 15.26 0.12 7.36
N THR A 98 15.85 1.14 7.99
CA THR A 98 17.09 0.98 8.77
C THR A 98 16.89 0.04 9.96
N ARG A 99 15.81 0.21 10.74
CA ARG A 99 15.50 -0.69 11.87
C ARG A 99 15.25 -2.13 11.44
N MET A 100 14.59 -2.31 10.30
CA MET A 100 14.24 -3.62 9.76
C MET A 100 15.34 -4.25 8.90
N TRP A 101 16.48 -3.59 8.69
CA TRP A 101 17.44 -3.99 7.66
C TRP A 101 17.99 -5.41 7.84
N GLN A 102 18.26 -5.84 9.08
CA GLN A 102 18.72 -7.22 9.33
C GLN A 102 17.61 -8.26 9.11
N GLN A 103 16.33 -7.89 9.26
CA GLN A 103 15.22 -8.77 8.90
C GLN A 103 15.13 -8.90 7.37
N TRP A 104 15.26 -7.77 6.65
CA TRP A 104 15.32 -7.74 5.19
C TRP A 104 16.42 -8.64 4.62
N ARG A 105 17.64 -8.55 5.17
CA ARG A 105 18.77 -9.40 4.77
C ARG A 105 18.51 -10.88 4.98
N ARG A 106 18.10 -11.28 6.19
CA ARG A 106 17.81 -12.68 6.50
C ARG A 106 16.68 -13.24 5.65
N GLY A 107 15.62 -12.46 5.43
CA GLY A 107 14.49 -12.92 4.64
C GLY A 107 14.84 -13.17 3.17
N VAL A 108 15.71 -12.37 2.55
CA VAL A 108 16.16 -12.71 1.18
C VAL A 108 17.14 -13.87 1.16
N GLU A 109 18.00 -14.01 2.18
CA GLU A 109 18.88 -15.18 2.32
C GLU A 109 18.07 -16.49 2.44
N GLU A 110 17.01 -16.49 3.25
CA GLU A 110 16.04 -17.59 3.37
C GLU A 110 15.40 -17.93 2.02
N MET A 111 14.85 -16.93 1.32
CA MET A 111 14.19 -17.14 0.02
C MET A 111 15.14 -17.62 -1.09
N LEU A 112 16.42 -17.26 -1.03
CA LEU A 112 17.45 -17.79 -1.92
C LEU A 112 17.77 -19.26 -1.59
N GLN A 113 17.92 -19.59 -0.30
CA GLN A 113 18.22 -20.95 0.15
C GLN A 113 17.08 -21.93 -0.18
N GLU A 114 15.84 -21.49 -0.07
CA GLU A 114 14.66 -22.29 -0.43
C GLU A 114 14.41 -22.38 -1.95
N GLY A 115 15.20 -21.67 -2.76
CA GLY A 115 15.02 -21.62 -4.22
C GLY A 115 13.74 -20.89 -4.66
N LYS A 116 13.12 -20.12 -3.78
CA LYS A 116 11.92 -19.31 -4.07
C LYS A 116 12.24 -18.07 -4.89
N ILE A 117 13.47 -17.58 -4.80
CA ILE A 117 13.98 -16.48 -5.62
C ILE A 117 15.17 -16.99 -6.42
N SER A 118 15.09 -16.90 -7.75
CA SER A 118 16.23 -17.12 -8.64
C SER A 118 16.95 -15.82 -8.94
N ILE A 119 18.27 -15.88 -9.13
CA ILE A 119 19.07 -14.76 -9.65
C ILE A 119 19.16 -14.76 -11.18
N SER A 120 18.66 -15.79 -11.86
CA SER A 120 18.59 -15.87 -13.34
C SER A 120 17.43 -15.08 -13.95
N ARG A 121 16.95 -14.05 -13.24
CA ARG A 121 15.82 -13.20 -13.67
C ARG A 121 16.31 -11.95 -14.38
N ARG A 122 15.49 -11.41 -15.27
CA ARG A 122 15.79 -10.17 -16.00
C ARG A 122 15.62 -8.96 -15.07
N LYS A 123 16.63 -8.09 -15.04
CA LYS A 123 16.53 -6.79 -14.37
C LYS A 123 15.50 -5.91 -15.07
N LYS A 124 14.68 -5.23 -14.27
CA LYS A 124 13.59 -4.36 -14.76
C LYS A 124 13.83 -2.93 -14.31
N ASN A 125 13.47 -1.99 -15.17
CA ASN A 125 13.39 -0.57 -14.88
C ASN A 125 11.99 -0.27 -14.34
N ILE A 126 11.89 0.11 -13.07
CA ILE A 126 10.63 0.28 -12.36
C ILE A 126 10.49 1.71 -11.85
N LEU A 127 9.41 2.37 -12.22
CA LEU A 127 9.06 3.72 -11.76
C LEU A 127 8.11 3.63 -10.56
N LEU A 128 8.44 4.33 -9.48
CA LEU A 128 7.59 4.55 -8.33
C LEU A 128 7.20 6.03 -8.29
N HIS A 129 5.92 6.32 -8.44
CA HIS A 129 5.40 7.67 -8.39
C HIS A 129 4.41 7.82 -7.22
N PHE A 130 4.82 8.60 -6.22
CA PHE A 130 4.07 8.86 -5.00
C PHE A 130 3.05 9.98 -5.25
N GLY A 131 1.95 9.66 -5.92
CA GLY A 131 0.97 10.65 -6.37
C GLY A 131 0.31 11.42 -5.22
N THR A 132 0.05 10.78 -4.09
CA THR A 132 -0.49 11.43 -2.88
C THR A 132 0.46 12.50 -2.36
N LEU A 133 1.77 12.21 -2.29
CA LEU A 133 2.77 13.20 -1.90
C LEU A 133 2.86 14.34 -2.92
N ALA A 134 2.75 14.02 -4.21
CA ALA A 134 2.76 14.99 -5.31
C ALA A 134 1.54 15.91 -5.34
N GLN A 135 0.42 15.54 -4.71
CA GLN A 135 -0.74 16.42 -4.51
C GLN A 135 -0.57 17.39 -3.34
N GLY A 136 0.55 17.34 -2.61
CA GLY A 136 0.78 18.16 -1.42
C GLY A 136 0.24 17.55 -0.13
N ASN A 137 -0.32 16.33 -0.17
CA ASN A 137 -0.66 15.57 1.04
C ASN A 137 0.61 14.97 1.63
N ARG A 138 1.32 15.75 2.45
CA ARG A 138 2.61 15.41 3.08
C ARG A 138 2.47 14.41 4.23
N LEU A 139 1.98 13.21 3.91
CA LEU A 139 1.87 12.08 4.86
C LEU A 139 3.20 11.82 5.58
N ASP A 140 4.30 11.97 4.86
CA ASP A 140 5.67 11.82 5.34
C ASP A 140 6.05 12.83 6.43
N GLU A 141 5.50 14.04 6.40
CA GLU A 141 5.73 15.07 7.43
C GLU A 141 4.84 14.87 8.66
N THR A 142 3.60 14.41 8.46
CA THR A 142 2.66 14.12 9.55
C THR A 142 2.91 12.76 10.22
N ALA A 143 3.80 11.94 9.66
CA ALA A 143 4.16 10.63 10.17
C ALA A 143 4.66 10.65 11.63
N PHE A 144 5.35 11.72 12.03
CA PHE A 144 5.86 11.91 13.39
C PHE A 144 4.83 12.53 14.35
N LYS A 145 3.63 12.88 13.85
CA LYS A 145 2.57 13.59 14.57
C LYS A 145 1.25 12.80 14.56
N GLY A 146 1.32 11.46 14.61
CA GLY A 146 0.11 10.62 14.63
C GLY A 146 -0.73 10.67 13.34
N GLY A 147 -0.15 11.05 12.19
CA GLY A 147 -0.79 10.99 10.88
C GLY A 147 -1.06 9.55 10.37
N PRO A 148 -1.71 9.40 9.21
CA PRO A 148 -1.88 8.10 8.56
C PRO A 148 -0.50 7.53 8.19
N LEU A 149 -0.24 6.29 8.61
CA LEU A 149 1.06 5.63 8.39
C LEU A 149 0.95 4.36 7.53
N GLY A 150 -0.25 3.82 7.31
CA GLY A 150 -0.43 2.53 6.63
C GLY A 150 0.12 2.55 5.21
N GLU A 151 -0.20 3.59 4.44
CA GLU A 151 0.29 3.77 3.08
C GLU A 151 1.81 3.95 3.04
N LEU A 152 2.39 4.71 3.97
CA LEU A 152 3.85 4.89 4.06
C LEU A 152 4.58 3.60 4.45
N VAL A 153 3.98 2.76 5.30
CA VAL A 153 4.48 1.41 5.60
C VAL A 153 4.55 0.59 4.31
N GLN A 154 3.44 0.50 3.58
CA GLN A 154 3.37 -0.26 2.32
C GLN A 154 4.36 0.24 1.27
N TRP A 155 4.46 1.57 1.08
CA TRP A 155 5.45 2.16 0.18
C TRP A 155 6.89 1.88 0.60
N SER A 156 7.20 1.91 1.90
CA SER A 156 8.56 1.65 2.41
C SER A 156 9.00 0.23 2.08
N ASP A 157 8.11 -0.71 2.34
CA ASP A 157 8.39 -2.13 2.20
C ASP A 157 8.43 -2.53 0.71
N LEU A 158 7.63 -1.88 -0.14
CA LEU A 158 7.71 -2.02 -1.60
C LEU A 158 9.05 -1.53 -2.15
N VAL A 159 9.50 -0.33 -1.75
CA VAL A 159 10.81 0.22 -2.17
C VAL A 159 11.94 -0.72 -1.77
N ALA A 160 11.95 -1.18 -0.51
CA ALA A 160 12.95 -2.11 -0.01
C ALA A 160 12.95 -3.43 -0.79
N THR A 161 11.76 -4.00 -1.04
CA THR A 161 11.59 -5.25 -1.80
C THR A 161 12.16 -5.14 -3.21
N LEU A 162 11.78 -4.10 -3.96
CA LEU A 162 12.22 -3.93 -5.35
C LEU A 162 13.74 -3.73 -5.46
N TYR A 163 14.31 -2.97 -4.52
CA TYR A 163 15.75 -2.79 -4.44
C TYR A 163 16.48 -4.11 -4.15
N ILE A 164 16.04 -4.85 -3.12
CA ILE A 164 16.65 -6.12 -2.71
C ILE A 164 16.57 -7.16 -3.84
N LEU A 165 15.45 -7.24 -4.55
CA LEU A 165 15.26 -8.13 -5.70
C LEU A 165 16.12 -7.76 -6.92
N GLY A 166 16.85 -6.63 -6.88
CA GLY A 166 17.88 -6.27 -7.84
C GLY A 166 17.44 -5.35 -8.97
N HIS A 167 16.20 -4.85 -8.95
CA HIS A 167 15.64 -4.02 -10.00
C HIS A 167 16.16 -2.57 -9.95
N ASP A 168 16.11 -1.89 -11.09
CA ASP A 168 16.46 -0.47 -11.18
C ASP A 168 15.23 0.38 -10.84
N VAL A 169 15.27 1.01 -9.67
CA VAL A 169 14.14 1.75 -9.10
C VAL A 169 14.34 3.25 -9.30
N THR A 170 13.38 3.90 -9.96
CA THR A 170 13.30 5.37 -10.05
C THR A 170 12.13 5.87 -9.21
N ILE A 171 12.35 6.88 -8.37
CA ILE A 171 11.32 7.44 -7.48
C ILE A 171 11.00 8.88 -7.89
N THR A 172 9.71 9.22 -7.90
CA THR A 172 9.23 10.60 -8.09
C THR A 172 8.15 10.93 -7.07
N THR A 173 8.16 12.16 -6.59
CA THR A 173 7.20 12.68 -5.58
C THR A 173 6.55 13.99 -6.00
N GLU A 174 6.88 14.49 -7.19
CA GLU A 174 6.42 15.80 -7.68
C GLU A 174 5.91 15.67 -9.12
N ILE A 175 4.85 16.40 -9.46
CA ILE A 175 4.29 16.40 -10.82
C ILE A 175 5.32 16.91 -11.84
N ASN A 176 6.13 17.90 -11.46
CA ASN A 176 7.18 18.44 -12.33
C ASN A 176 8.31 17.44 -12.59
N GLN A 177 8.66 16.61 -11.60
CA GLN A 177 9.63 15.52 -11.81
C GLN A 177 9.07 14.50 -12.80
N LEU A 178 7.79 14.13 -12.65
CA LEU A 178 7.09 13.26 -13.59
C LEU A 178 7.11 13.87 -15.00
N GLY A 179 6.72 15.13 -15.17
CA GLY A 179 6.72 15.82 -16.46
C GLY A 179 8.10 15.85 -17.13
N LYS A 180 9.17 16.15 -16.38
CA LYS A 180 10.55 16.15 -16.90
C LYS A 180 11.01 14.75 -17.30
N LEU A 181 10.80 13.77 -16.42
CA LEU A 181 11.18 12.38 -16.66
C LEU A 181 10.44 11.80 -17.87
N MET A 182 9.19 12.20 -18.09
CA MET A 182 8.43 11.88 -19.30
C MET A 182 8.93 12.66 -20.53
N ALA A 183 9.35 13.92 -20.41
CA ALA A 183 9.96 14.64 -21.52
C ALA A 183 11.29 13.99 -21.94
N ASP A 184 12.18 13.72 -20.99
CA ASP A 184 13.52 13.20 -21.25
C ASP A 184 13.50 11.75 -21.75
N ASN A 185 12.67 10.89 -21.14
CA ASN A 185 12.66 9.45 -21.44
C ASN A 185 11.61 9.05 -22.50
N TRP A 186 10.63 9.91 -22.77
CA TRP A 186 9.51 9.60 -23.67
C TRP A 186 9.46 10.48 -24.94
N GLN A 187 10.14 11.64 -24.97
CA GLN A 187 10.17 12.54 -26.14
C GLN A 187 11.42 12.41 -27.02
N ARG A 188 12.40 11.56 -26.67
CA ARG A 188 13.41 11.11 -27.64
C ARG A 188 12.99 9.73 -28.15
N PRO A 189 12.34 9.58 -29.34
CA PRO A 189 12.35 10.45 -30.52
C PRO A 189 10.96 11.02 -30.89
N VAL A 190 10.97 11.90 -31.90
CA VAL A 190 9.89 12.50 -32.73
C VAL A 190 8.81 11.49 -33.25
N GLN A 191 8.82 10.24 -32.80
CA GLN A 191 7.89 9.15 -33.13
C GLN A 191 6.84 8.84 -32.04
N ALA A 192 6.90 9.49 -30.86
CA ALA A 192 5.94 9.29 -29.76
C ALA A 192 4.51 9.74 -30.13
N SER A 193 4.35 10.61 -31.13
CA SER A 193 3.06 10.95 -31.76
C SER A 193 2.38 9.76 -32.47
N LEU A 194 3.11 8.66 -32.72
CA LEU A 194 2.58 7.42 -33.28
C LEU A 194 2.66 6.22 -32.30
N GLY A 195 3.14 6.42 -31.07
CA GLY A 195 3.26 5.34 -30.07
C GLY A 195 4.24 4.22 -30.44
N ARG A 196 5.18 4.43 -31.38
CA ARG A 196 6.00 3.37 -31.99
C ARG A 196 7.34 3.04 -31.31
N GLY A 197 7.69 3.67 -30.18
CA GLY A 197 8.92 3.37 -29.41
C GLY A 197 8.74 2.41 -28.23
N PRO A 198 9.79 1.76 -27.72
CA PRO A 198 9.72 0.99 -26.48
C PRO A 198 9.33 1.89 -25.30
N LEU A 199 8.60 1.33 -24.33
CA LEU A 199 8.27 2.05 -23.10
C LEU A 199 9.55 2.09 -22.23
N PRO A 200 9.92 3.24 -21.62
CA PRO A 200 11.16 3.36 -20.84
C PRO A 200 11.13 2.63 -19.49
N TYR A 201 9.95 2.17 -19.05
CA TYR A 201 9.80 1.38 -17.83
C TYR A 201 9.11 0.06 -18.14
N ASP A 202 9.52 -0.98 -17.42
CA ASP A 202 8.88 -2.30 -17.45
C ASP A 202 7.65 -2.35 -16.53
N LEU A 203 7.66 -1.58 -15.44
CA LEU A 203 6.58 -1.50 -14.46
C LEU A 203 6.47 -0.08 -13.87
N ILE A 204 5.24 0.32 -13.51
CA ILE A 204 4.96 1.60 -12.85
C ILE A 204 4.12 1.32 -11.61
N PHE A 205 4.67 1.55 -10.42
CA PHE A 205 3.91 1.55 -9.17
C PHE A 205 3.50 2.99 -8.84
N THR A 206 2.21 3.20 -8.58
CA THR A 206 1.67 4.51 -8.18
C THR A 206 0.40 4.32 -7.36
N ASP A 207 -0.14 5.39 -6.78
CA ASP A 207 -1.46 5.39 -6.14
C ASP A 207 -2.53 5.95 -7.10
N ILE A 208 -3.79 5.96 -6.68
CA ILE A 208 -4.92 6.44 -7.51
C ILE A 208 -4.69 7.89 -7.97
N HIS A 209 -4.17 8.75 -7.07
CA HIS A 209 -3.85 10.14 -7.40
C HIS A 209 -2.77 10.22 -8.48
N GLY A 210 -1.71 9.43 -8.36
CA GLY A 210 -0.62 9.39 -9.32
C GLY A 210 -1.08 8.88 -10.68
N TYR A 211 -1.92 7.84 -10.73
CA TYR A 211 -2.50 7.37 -11.99
C TYR A 211 -3.29 8.48 -12.71
N LYS A 212 -4.10 9.26 -11.97
CA LYS A 212 -4.80 10.44 -12.53
C LYS A 212 -3.82 11.51 -13.01
N GLN A 213 -2.71 11.74 -12.29
CA GLN A 213 -1.65 12.66 -12.73
C GLN A 213 -1.01 12.20 -14.04
N PHE A 214 -0.64 10.92 -14.16
CA PHE A 214 -0.14 10.35 -15.42
C PHE A 214 -1.12 10.57 -16.57
N ARG A 215 -2.42 10.30 -16.35
CA ARG A 215 -3.46 10.50 -17.36
C ARG A 215 -3.55 11.96 -17.83
N ASN A 216 -3.37 12.91 -16.92
CA ASN A 216 -3.49 14.34 -17.21
C ASN A 216 -2.19 14.93 -17.81
N THR A 217 -1.04 14.31 -17.54
CA THR A 217 0.27 14.80 -18.00
C THR A 217 0.72 14.15 -19.32
N LEU A 218 0.32 12.89 -19.58
CA LEU A 218 0.75 12.15 -20.76
C LEU A 218 -0.17 12.37 -21.97
N ALA A 219 0.42 12.36 -23.17
CA ALA A 219 -0.35 12.25 -24.40
C ALA A 219 -1.16 10.94 -24.41
N GLU A 220 -2.41 11.00 -24.89
CA GLU A 220 -3.37 9.87 -24.80
C GLU A 220 -2.83 8.56 -25.40
N ALA A 221 -2.15 8.62 -26.54
CA ALA A 221 -1.57 7.43 -27.19
C ALA A 221 -0.49 6.78 -26.32
N VAL A 222 0.35 7.59 -25.65
CA VAL A 222 1.38 7.13 -24.73
C VAL A 222 0.75 6.54 -23.48
N PHE A 223 -0.19 7.28 -22.87
CA PHE A 223 -0.89 6.81 -21.68
C PHE A 223 -1.58 5.47 -21.94
N THR A 224 -2.31 5.36 -23.05
CA THR A 224 -3.01 4.14 -23.47
C THR A 224 -2.05 2.96 -23.61
N LYS A 225 -0.91 3.16 -24.25
CA LYS A 225 0.12 2.11 -24.40
C LYS A 225 0.73 1.70 -23.05
N SER A 226 0.89 2.65 -22.11
CA SER A 226 1.44 2.40 -20.78
C SER A 226 0.47 1.79 -19.78
N ARG A 227 -0.84 1.73 -20.09
CA ARG A 227 -1.89 1.28 -19.14
C ARG A 227 -1.57 -0.07 -18.48
N CYS A 228 -0.97 -0.99 -19.23
CA CYS A 228 -0.64 -2.34 -18.74
C CYS A 228 0.54 -2.38 -17.76
N LEU A 229 1.37 -1.35 -17.71
CA LEU A 229 2.53 -1.26 -16.81
C LEU A 229 2.14 -0.92 -15.37
N PHE A 230 0.97 -0.31 -15.18
CA PHE A 230 0.56 0.22 -13.89
C PHE A 230 0.25 -0.87 -12.86
N ARG A 231 0.66 -0.62 -11.62
CA ARG A 231 0.32 -1.31 -10.38
C ARG A 231 -0.12 -0.24 -9.38
N ILE A 232 -1.40 -0.22 -9.04
CA ILE A 232 -2.05 0.86 -8.30
C ILE A 232 -2.19 0.47 -6.84
N LEU A 233 -1.44 1.11 -5.95
CA LEU A 233 -1.62 0.96 -4.51
C LEU A 233 -2.95 1.57 -4.12
N ASP A 234 -3.87 0.71 -3.67
CA ASP A 234 -5.25 1.02 -3.32
C ASP A 234 -5.61 0.20 -2.07
N SER A 235 -5.42 0.80 -0.91
CA SER A 235 -5.49 0.12 0.39
C SER A 235 -6.76 -0.70 0.57
N PHE A 236 -7.93 -0.16 0.18
CA PHE A 236 -9.25 -0.75 0.42
C PHE A 236 -9.80 -1.53 -0.79
N GLY A 237 -9.14 -1.43 -1.94
CA GLY A 237 -9.47 -2.16 -3.16
C GLY A 237 -10.59 -1.53 -3.99
N THR A 238 -10.64 -1.98 -5.23
CA THR A 238 -11.55 -1.50 -6.27
C THR A 238 -12.27 -2.69 -6.91
N GLU A 239 -13.60 -2.69 -6.88
CA GLU A 239 -14.44 -3.72 -7.51
C GLU A 239 -14.83 -3.35 -8.96
N ALA A 240 -15.20 -4.34 -9.76
CA ALA A 240 -15.50 -4.17 -11.19
C ALA A 240 -16.56 -3.11 -11.48
N GLU A 241 -17.60 -3.06 -10.64
CA GLU A 241 -18.72 -2.11 -10.70
C GLU A 241 -18.25 -0.66 -10.77
N PHE A 242 -17.18 -0.33 -10.04
CA PHE A 242 -16.65 1.03 -9.95
C PHE A 242 -15.50 1.29 -10.92
N ASN A 243 -14.86 0.26 -11.47
CA ASN A 243 -13.66 0.38 -12.29
C ASN A 243 -13.96 0.66 -13.77
N TYR A 244 -14.84 -0.11 -14.39
CA TYR A 244 -15.13 0.02 -15.82
C TYR A 244 -16.10 1.18 -16.06
N ARG A 245 -15.53 2.33 -16.44
CA ARG A 245 -16.25 3.62 -16.50
C ARG A 245 -17.63 3.57 -17.18
N PRO A 246 -17.82 2.99 -18.39
CA PRO A 246 -19.14 2.96 -19.02
C PRO A 246 -20.20 2.27 -18.16
N TYR A 247 -19.83 1.20 -17.45
CA TYR A 247 -20.73 0.52 -16.53
C TYR A 247 -20.94 1.35 -15.24
N ALA A 248 -19.86 1.82 -14.62
CA ALA A 248 -19.93 2.60 -13.38
C ALA A 248 -20.82 3.85 -13.49
N THR A 249 -20.68 4.62 -14.59
CA THR A 249 -21.48 5.83 -14.81
C THR A 249 -22.92 5.53 -15.21
N GLY A 250 -23.16 4.41 -15.90
CA GLY A 250 -24.51 3.97 -16.26
C GLY A 250 -25.29 3.48 -15.04
N TYR A 251 -24.63 2.79 -14.12
CA TYR A 251 -25.25 2.18 -12.94
C TYR A 251 -25.43 3.15 -11.77
N HIS A 252 -24.43 4.00 -11.47
CA HIS A 252 -24.50 4.97 -10.35
C HIS A 252 -24.90 6.39 -10.75
N GLY A 253 -25.18 6.62 -12.03
CA GLY A 253 -25.48 7.94 -12.59
C GLY A 253 -24.23 8.81 -12.81
N ASN A 254 -24.46 9.98 -13.42
CA ASN A 254 -23.39 10.89 -13.88
C ASN A 254 -22.74 11.73 -12.77
N ASN A 255 -23.01 11.47 -11.49
CA ASN A 255 -22.43 12.26 -10.41
C ASN A 255 -20.94 11.91 -10.23
N ARG A 256 -20.09 12.61 -11.01
CA ARG A 256 -18.65 12.32 -11.14
C ARG A 256 -17.91 12.34 -9.80
N SER A 257 -18.37 13.13 -8.83
CA SER A 257 -17.74 13.27 -7.51
C SER A 257 -17.85 11.99 -6.66
N ASN A 258 -18.94 11.24 -6.77
CA ASN A 258 -19.19 10.13 -5.83
C ASN A 258 -18.68 8.77 -6.34
N THR A 259 -18.58 8.58 -7.67
CA THR A 259 -18.24 7.27 -8.26
C THR A 259 -16.85 7.23 -8.88
N CYS A 260 -16.43 8.30 -9.56
CA CYS A 260 -15.17 8.33 -10.31
C CYS A 260 -14.05 9.08 -9.60
N GLU A 261 -14.23 9.51 -8.35
CA GLU A 261 -13.15 10.09 -7.58
C GLU A 261 -12.10 9.04 -7.23
N TRP A 262 -12.51 7.84 -6.83
CA TRP A 262 -11.57 6.75 -6.55
C TRP A 262 -11.62 5.62 -7.60
N GLY A 263 -12.70 5.55 -8.40
CA GLY A 263 -12.90 4.55 -9.44
C GLY A 263 -12.65 5.03 -10.87
N CYS A 264 -13.30 4.38 -11.83
CA CYS A 264 -13.33 4.72 -13.25
C CYS A 264 -11.95 4.72 -13.95
N LEU A 265 -11.00 3.92 -13.45
CA LEU A 265 -9.64 3.85 -13.99
C LEU A 265 -9.55 2.92 -15.22
N HIS A 266 -10.52 2.03 -15.41
CA HIS A 266 -10.58 1.10 -16.54
C HIS A 266 -9.34 0.17 -16.62
N LEU A 267 -8.80 -0.25 -15.47
CA LEU A 267 -7.65 -1.15 -15.41
C LEU A 267 -8.10 -2.61 -15.31
N ARG A 268 -7.20 -3.58 -15.49
CA ARG A 268 -7.49 -4.96 -15.05
C ARG A 268 -7.54 -4.96 -13.53
N LEU A 269 -8.49 -5.68 -12.93
CA LEU A 269 -8.70 -5.60 -11.47
C LEU A 269 -7.47 -6.06 -10.66
N GLN A 270 -6.67 -6.99 -11.18
CA GLN A 270 -5.40 -7.40 -10.56
C GLN A 270 -4.29 -6.34 -10.63
N GLN A 271 -4.49 -5.22 -11.34
CA GLN A 271 -3.56 -4.08 -11.28
C GLN A 271 -3.74 -3.24 -10.02
N PHE A 272 -4.84 -3.39 -9.27
CA PHE A 272 -5.02 -2.74 -7.95
C PHE A 272 -4.37 -3.61 -6.87
N TYR A 273 -3.66 -2.98 -5.95
CA TYR A 273 -2.75 -3.57 -4.99
C TYR A 273 -3.20 -3.19 -3.57
N THR A 274 -3.77 -4.13 -2.83
CA THR A 274 -4.46 -3.87 -1.55
C THR A 274 -3.56 -4.03 -0.34
N MET A 275 -3.96 -3.42 0.79
CA MET A 275 -3.22 -3.52 2.06
C MET A 275 -3.45 -4.85 2.78
N PHE A 276 -4.63 -5.46 2.61
CA PHE A 276 -4.97 -6.80 3.10
C PHE A 276 -5.64 -7.62 2.00
N PRO A 277 -5.67 -8.96 2.08
CA PRO A 277 -6.26 -9.81 1.04
C PRO A 277 -7.80 -9.87 1.10
N HIS A 278 -8.47 -8.73 1.29
CA HIS A 278 -9.92 -8.63 1.47
C HIS A 278 -10.71 -8.51 0.16
N THR A 279 -10.05 -8.19 -0.95
CA THR A 279 -10.69 -8.02 -2.27
C THR A 279 -10.06 -8.97 -3.28
N PRO A 280 -10.58 -10.20 -3.46
CA PRO A 280 -9.99 -11.22 -4.34
C PRO A 280 -9.87 -10.83 -5.81
N ASP A 281 -10.62 -9.81 -6.23
CA ASP A 281 -10.50 -9.23 -7.56
C ASP A 281 -9.18 -8.48 -7.79
N ASN A 282 -8.56 -8.02 -6.72
CA ASN A 282 -7.34 -7.24 -6.72
C ASN A 282 -6.13 -8.11 -6.30
N SER A 283 -4.92 -7.60 -6.54
CA SER A 283 -3.70 -8.23 -6.06
C SER A 283 -3.45 -7.81 -4.61
N PHE A 284 -3.18 -8.77 -3.73
CA PHE A 284 -2.76 -8.44 -2.37
C PHE A 284 -1.30 -8.03 -2.37
N LEU A 285 -1.00 -6.76 -2.04
CA LEU A 285 0.37 -6.27 -1.87
C LEU A 285 0.87 -6.49 -0.45
N GLY A 286 0.06 -6.11 0.54
CA GLY A 286 0.43 -6.19 1.94
C GLY A 286 1.57 -5.24 2.31
N PHE A 287 2.27 -5.63 3.37
CA PHE A 287 3.41 -4.94 3.96
C PHE A 287 4.10 -5.90 4.94
N VAL A 288 5.19 -5.47 5.57
CA VAL A 288 5.90 -6.27 6.58
C VAL A 288 5.55 -5.79 7.98
N ILE A 289 5.29 -6.71 8.91
CA ILE A 289 5.17 -6.37 10.33
C ILE A 289 6.55 -6.28 10.96
N GLU A 290 6.86 -5.12 11.54
CA GLU A 290 8.13 -4.89 12.23
C GLU A 290 8.17 -5.72 13.51
N ARG A 291 9.07 -6.72 13.57
CA ARG A 291 9.35 -7.46 14.80
C ARG A 291 10.61 -6.90 15.44
N HIS A 292 10.64 -6.80 16.76
CA HIS A 292 11.89 -6.54 17.44
C HIS A 292 12.74 -7.81 17.36
N ASN A 293 13.92 -7.70 16.76
CA ASN A 293 14.91 -8.75 16.93
C ASN A 293 15.37 -8.68 18.39
N ALA A 294 15.14 -9.74 19.16
CA ALA A 294 16.10 -10.09 20.21
C ALA A 294 17.49 -9.98 19.54
N ARG A 295 18.28 -8.96 19.92
CA ARG A 295 19.68 -8.87 19.49
C ARG A 295 20.27 -10.25 19.67
N ASP A 296 20.93 -10.78 18.64
CA ASP A 296 21.55 -12.11 18.59
C ASP A 296 21.78 -12.72 19.98
N GLY A 297 20.91 -13.65 20.38
CA GLY A 297 21.04 -14.44 21.63
C GLY A 297 20.46 -13.85 22.92
N VAL A 298 20.00 -12.59 22.97
CA VAL A 298 19.42 -11.99 24.19
C VAL A 298 17.89 -12.02 24.13
N LYS A 299 17.28 -13.05 24.74
CA LYS A 299 15.86 -13.00 25.12
C LYS A 299 15.69 -11.86 26.13
N GLN A 300 15.31 -10.67 25.67
CA GLN A 300 14.75 -9.68 26.58
C GLN A 300 13.42 -10.24 27.08
N THR A 301 13.43 -10.81 28.28
CA THR A 301 12.22 -11.17 29.00
C THR A 301 11.56 -9.89 29.48
N ILE A 302 10.92 -9.18 28.57
CA ILE A 302 10.01 -8.09 28.94
C ILE A 302 8.85 -8.73 29.68
N ARG A 303 8.72 -8.41 30.97
CA ARG A 303 7.63 -8.91 31.80
C ARG A 303 6.32 -8.31 31.32
N ILE A 304 5.38 -9.17 30.92
CA ILE A 304 4.02 -8.77 30.60
C ILE A 304 3.36 -8.25 31.89
N GLN A 305 2.76 -7.06 31.81
CA GLN A 305 2.03 -6.42 32.89
C GLN A 305 0.53 -6.59 32.70
N ASN A 306 -0.25 -6.45 33.77
CA ASN A 306 -1.71 -6.42 33.70
C ASN A 306 -2.21 -5.06 33.21
N GLN A 307 -1.72 -4.63 32.05
CA GLN A 307 -2.10 -3.38 31.38
C GLN A 307 -2.69 -3.67 30.01
N SER A 308 -3.49 -2.72 29.54
CA SER A 308 -4.07 -2.64 28.21
C SER A 308 -3.49 -1.44 27.47
N LEU A 309 -3.30 -1.57 26.15
CA LEU A 309 -2.93 -0.44 25.30
C LEU A 309 -4.06 -0.17 24.30
N VAL A 310 -4.59 1.05 24.31
CA VAL A 310 -5.70 1.45 23.43
C VAL A 310 -5.19 1.87 22.05
N TYR A 311 -5.82 1.30 21.01
CA TYR A 311 -5.57 1.64 19.62
C TYR A 311 -6.33 2.90 19.21
N ALA A 312 -5.79 4.06 19.59
CA ALA A 312 -6.34 5.35 19.21
C ALA A 312 -5.23 6.40 19.14
N LYS A 313 -5.03 7.00 17.96
CA LYS A 313 -3.95 7.98 17.76
C LYS A 313 -4.40 9.42 17.97
N ARG A 314 -5.70 9.70 17.95
CA ARG A 314 -6.27 11.06 18.05
C ARG A 314 -7.48 11.07 18.97
N GLU A 315 -7.72 12.20 19.62
CA GLU A 315 -8.78 12.37 20.63
C GLU A 315 -10.18 12.00 20.11
N TYR A 316 -10.56 12.41 18.89
CA TYR A 316 -11.89 12.12 18.35
C TYR A 316 -12.22 10.61 18.29
N MET A 317 -11.20 9.74 18.24
CA MET A 317 -11.40 8.28 18.19
C MET A 317 -11.95 7.73 19.52
N TRP A 318 -11.84 8.50 20.60
CA TRP A 318 -12.32 8.16 21.93
C TRP A 318 -13.78 8.59 22.16
N GLU A 319 -14.34 9.42 21.28
CA GLU A 319 -15.70 9.95 21.41
C GLU A 319 -16.74 8.83 21.51
N GLY A 320 -17.55 8.87 22.57
CA GLY A 320 -18.59 7.88 22.84
C GLY A 320 -18.07 6.49 23.25
N LYS A 321 -16.77 6.34 23.61
CA LYS A 321 -16.17 5.04 23.97
C LYS A 321 -15.94 4.84 25.47
N GLN A 322 -16.28 5.82 26.31
CA GLN A 322 -15.99 5.79 27.74
C GLN A 322 -16.55 4.54 28.44
N ALA A 323 -17.82 4.18 28.21
CA ALA A 323 -18.43 3.02 28.85
C ALA A 323 -17.72 1.70 28.50
N PHE A 324 -17.21 1.57 27.28
CA PHE A 324 -16.42 0.42 26.84
C PHE A 324 -15.05 0.38 27.55
N ILE A 325 -14.35 1.52 27.64
CA ILE A 325 -13.05 1.62 28.32
C ILE A 325 -13.18 1.44 29.84
N ASP A 326 -14.28 1.92 30.44
CA ASP A 326 -14.56 1.72 31.86
C ASP A 326 -14.63 0.22 32.21
N VAL A 327 -15.18 -0.61 31.33
CA VAL A 327 -15.17 -2.08 31.50
C VAL A 327 -13.76 -2.64 31.39
N ILE A 328 -12.91 -2.12 30.49
CA ILE A 328 -11.50 -2.55 30.40
C ILE A 328 -10.76 -2.25 31.72
N ARG A 329 -10.99 -1.05 32.28
CA ARG A 329 -10.37 -0.56 33.53
C ARG A 329 -10.64 -1.48 34.72
N GLU A 330 -11.77 -2.19 34.74
CA GLU A 330 -12.08 -3.16 35.81
C GLU A 330 -11.05 -4.31 35.89
N PHE A 331 -10.31 -4.58 34.80
CA PHE A 331 -9.40 -5.73 34.70
C PHE A 331 -7.93 -5.34 34.42
N PHE A 332 -7.69 -4.18 33.80
CA PHE A 332 -6.36 -3.77 33.35
C PHE A 332 -6.13 -2.27 33.56
N ASP A 333 -4.89 -1.88 33.85
CA ASP A 333 -4.48 -0.48 33.73
C ASP A 333 -4.61 -0.04 32.27
N VAL A 334 -5.12 1.17 32.01
CA VAL A 334 -5.44 1.63 30.65
C VAL A 334 -4.38 2.59 30.16
N HIS A 335 -3.63 2.18 29.14
CA HIS A 335 -2.57 2.98 28.50
C HIS A 335 -3.01 3.43 27.11
N ALA A 336 -2.46 4.56 26.66
CA ALA A 336 -2.72 5.12 25.34
C ALA A 336 -1.45 5.72 24.71
N THR A 337 -1.47 5.88 23.39
CA THR A 337 -0.47 6.65 22.62
C THR A 337 -1.17 7.68 21.73
N SER A 338 -2.05 8.48 22.31
CA SER A 338 -2.87 9.45 21.58
C SER A 338 -2.19 10.82 21.55
N GLU A 339 -2.18 11.46 20.38
CA GLU A 339 -1.82 12.87 20.27
C GLU A 339 -2.90 13.71 20.96
N LEU A 340 -2.49 14.58 21.89
CA LEU A 340 -3.36 15.64 22.41
C LEU A 340 -3.31 16.80 21.42
N GLN A 341 -4.40 17.03 20.70
CA GLN A 341 -4.60 18.30 20.00
C GLN A 341 -5.52 19.13 20.89
N ALA A 342 -5.00 20.07 21.66
CA ALA A 342 -5.85 20.98 22.44
C ALA A 342 -6.87 21.64 21.48
N PRO A 343 -8.17 21.28 21.52
CA PRO A 343 -9.13 21.91 20.63
C PRO A 343 -9.36 23.31 21.19
N ARG A 344 -9.29 24.35 20.35
CA ARG A 344 -9.62 25.74 20.76
C ARG A 344 -11.08 25.91 21.23
N HIS A 345 -11.87 24.84 21.27
CA HIS A 345 -13.32 24.85 21.51
C HIS A 345 -13.87 23.70 22.38
N MET A 346 -13.05 22.75 22.89
CA MET A 346 -13.53 21.73 23.84
C MET A 346 -13.03 22.05 25.25
N THR A 347 -13.95 22.07 26.22
CA THR A 347 -13.65 22.33 27.63
C THR A 347 -13.17 21.08 28.39
N GLN A 348 -13.34 19.87 27.84
CA GLN A 348 -12.92 18.58 28.42
C GLN A 348 -12.45 17.60 27.34
N SER A 349 -11.37 16.86 27.62
CA SER A 349 -10.82 15.82 26.72
C SER A 349 -11.74 14.58 26.71
N PRO A 350 -11.98 13.94 25.55
CA PRO A 350 -12.72 12.69 25.48
C PRO A 350 -11.95 11.48 26.05
N ILE A 351 -10.66 11.67 26.39
CA ILE A 351 -9.83 10.64 27.03
C ILE A 351 -10.08 10.69 28.55
N PRO A 352 -10.53 9.60 29.19
CA PRO A 352 -10.76 9.58 30.64
C PRO A 352 -9.47 9.86 31.44
N GLU A 353 -9.59 10.57 32.57
CA GLU A 353 -8.44 11.01 33.40
C GLU A 353 -7.57 9.85 33.93
N TYR A 354 -8.15 8.66 34.10
CA TYR A 354 -7.43 7.48 34.58
C TYR A 354 -6.55 6.83 33.50
N VAL A 355 -6.61 7.28 32.24
CA VAL A 355 -5.83 6.72 31.14
C VAL A 355 -4.39 7.25 31.20
N HIS A 356 -3.43 6.34 31.27
CA HIS A 356 -2.00 6.66 31.17
C HIS A 356 -1.62 6.92 29.70
N ASN A 357 -1.75 8.17 29.26
CA ASN A 357 -1.39 8.57 27.91
C ASN A 357 0.12 8.82 27.77
N HIS A 358 0.80 8.00 26.96
CA HIS A 358 2.24 8.09 26.65
C HIS A 358 2.52 9.00 25.45
N TYR A 359 1.49 9.66 24.89
CA TYR A 359 1.57 10.46 23.68
C TYR A 359 2.08 9.66 22.48
N VAL A 360 2.49 10.33 21.41
CA VAL A 360 3.00 9.68 20.20
C VAL A 360 4.35 9.04 20.50
N LEU A 361 4.37 7.70 20.60
CA LEU A 361 5.58 6.90 20.67
C LEU A 361 6.00 6.42 19.28
N LEU A 362 7.30 6.22 19.08
CA LEU A 362 7.89 5.78 17.81
C LEU A 362 8.85 4.61 18.04
N GLY A 363 8.93 3.71 17.06
CA GLY A 363 9.92 2.63 17.00
C GLY A 363 9.94 1.77 18.26
N ASP A 364 11.14 1.60 18.83
CA ASP A 364 11.40 0.69 19.95
C ASP A 364 10.55 0.98 21.19
N SER A 365 10.29 2.26 21.52
CA SER A 365 9.48 2.62 22.69
C SER A 365 8.03 2.18 22.56
N TYR A 366 7.45 2.30 21.35
CA TYR A 366 6.10 1.84 21.07
C TYR A 366 6.02 0.31 21.11
N GLN A 367 7.00 -0.37 20.52
CA GLN A 367 7.08 -1.84 20.55
C GLN A 367 7.25 -2.39 21.96
N ALA A 368 8.07 -1.75 22.79
CA ALA A 368 8.24 -2.13 24.19
C ALA A 368 6.93 -2.00 24.97
N LEU A 369 6.18 -0.91 24.76
CA LEU A 369 4.88 -0.72 25.41
C LEU A 369 3.86 -1.77 24.94
N LEU A 370 3.84 -2.11 23.64
CA LEU A 370 3.04 -3.21 23.12
C LEU A 370 3.40 -4.53 23.81
N GLN A 371 4.67 -4.90 23.82
CA GLN A 371 5.15 -6.16 24.41
C GLN A 371 4.89 -6.26 25.93
N GLN A 372 4.86 -5.13 26.65
CA GLN A 372 4.49 -5.10 28.07
C GLN A 372 2.98 -5.26 28.29
N SER A 373 2.15 -4.99 27.27
CA SER A 373 0.69 -4.98 27.39
C SER A 373 0.11 -6.36 27.14
N LYS A 374 -0.84 -6.78 27.99
CA LYS A 374 -1.54 -8.06 27.84
C LYS A 374 -2.57 -8.03 26.70
N ILE A 375 -3.25 -6.89 26.56
CA ILE A 375 -4.24 -6.66 25.51
C ILE A 375 -4.00 -5.35 24.76
N PHE A 376 -4.33 -5.36 23.48
CA PHE A 376 -4.40 -4.21 22.60
C PHE A 376 -5.88 -3.97 22.25
N VAL A 377 -6.40 -2.79 22.50
CA VAL A 377 -7.85 -2.53 22.52
C VAL A 377 -8.26 -1.65 21.35
N GLY A 378 -8.99 -2.21 20.39
CA GLY A 378 -9.59 -1.44 19.30
C GLY A 378 -10.79 -0.60 19.76
N LEU A 379 -10.96 0.59 19.17
CA LEU A 379 -12.12 1.47 19.43
C LEU A 379 -13.15 1.50 18.28
N GLY A 380 -12.88 0.78 17.19
CA GLY A 380 -13.71 0.75 15.97
C GLY A 380 -13.12 1.58 14.83
N PHE A 381 -12.14 2.44 15.11
CA PHE A 381 -11.40 3.21 14.11
C PHE A 381 -9.95 3.44 14.59
N PRO A 382 -8.93 3.45 13.70
CA PRO A 382 -9.01 3.27 12.24
C PRO A 382 -9.29 1.83 11.81
N TYR A 383 -9.87 1.68 10.62
CA TYR A 383 -10.15 0.39 9.99
C TYR A 383 -8.88 -0.22 9.42
N GLU A 384 -8.72 -1.54 9.56
CA GLU A 384 -7.73 -2.35 8.84
C GLU A 384 -6.33 -1.71 8.82
N GLY A 385 -5.83 -1.27 9.99
CA GLY A 385 -4.49 -0.72 10.12
C GLY A 385 -3.44 -1.79 10.44
N PRO A 386 -2.13 -1.48 10.36
CA PRO A 386 -1.07 -2.43 10.68
C PRO A 386 -0.94 -2.76 12.18
N ALA A 387 -1.34 -1.85 13.07
CA ALA A 387 -1.05 -1.93 14.50
C ALA A 387 -1.60 -3.18 15.21
N PRO A 388 -2.82 -3.69 14.91
CA PRO A 388 -3.28 -4.95 15.48
C PRO A 388 -2.37 -6.14 15.17
N LEU A 389 -1.83 -6.22 13.94
CA LEU A 389 -0.88 -7.27 13.59
C LEU A 389 0.48 -7.10 14.27
N GLU A 390 0.93 -5.85 14.51
CA GLU A 390 2.11 -5.58 15.31
C GLU A 390 1.94 -6.08 16.76
N ALA A 391 0.77 -5.86 17.36
CA ALA A 391 0.43 -6.37 18.69
C ALA A 391 0.44 -7.91 18.74
N ILE A 392 -0.22 -8.56 17.77
CA ILE A 392 -0.30 -10.02 17.69
C ILE A 392 1.09 -10.64 17.47
N ALA A 393 1.95 -10.00 16.67
CA ALA A 393 3.32 -10.42 16.43
C ALA A 393 4.24 -10.31 17.66
N MET A 394 3.79 -9.63 18.71
CA MET A 394 4.47 -9.51 20.01
C MET A 394 3.83 -10.36 21.13
N GLY A 395 2.75 -11.11 20.82
CA GLY A 395 2.01 -11.92 21.80
C GLY A 395 0.93 -11.17 22.57
N THR A 396 0.66 -9.91 22.21
CA THR A 396 -0.42 -9.11 22.80
C THR A 396 -1.75 -9.48 22.15
N VAL A 397 -2.77 -9.76 22.97
CA VAL A 397 -4.10 -10.14 22.49
C VAL A 397 -4.86 -8.92 21.96
N PHE A 398 -5.40 -8.98 20.76
CA PHE A 398 -6.20 -7.91 20.19
C PHE A 398 -7.69 -8.06 20.53
N ILE A 399 -8.27 -7.04 21.16
CA ILE A 399 -9.73 -6.90 21.33
C ILE A 399 -10.25 -6.13 20.13
N ASN A 400 -10.94 -6.84 19.23
CA ASN A 400 -11.40 -6.34 17.94
C ASN A 400 -12.89 -5.98 17.99
N PRO A 401 -13.28 -4.71 17.86
CA PRO A 401 -14.69 -4.31 17.80
C PRO A 401 -15.42 -4.94 16.62
N ARG A 402 -16.55 -5.62 16.89
CA ARG A 402 -17.49 -6.12 15.90
C ARG A 402 -18.43 -5.02 15.44
N PHE A 403 -18.82 -5.05 14.17
CA PHE A 403 -19.84 -4.17 13.61
C PHE A 403 -21.09 -4.96 13.24
N HIS A 404 -22.23 -4.57 13.81
CA HIS A 404 -23.53 -5.11 13.46
C HIS A 404 -24.56 -3.96 13.34
N PRO A 405 -25.05 -3.65 12.12
CA PRO A 405 -24.67 -4.26 10.84
C PRO A 405 -23.19 -4.00 10.46
N PRO A 406 -22.60 -4.79 9.55
CA PRO A 406 -21.28 -4.49 8.97
C PRO A 406 -21.21 -3.09 8.37
N HIS A 407 -20.07 -2.44 8.48
CA HIS A 407 -19.84 -1.11 7.90
C HIS A 407 -19.53 -1.22 6.40
N SER A 408 -20.09 -0.33 5.59
CA SER A 408 -19.83 -0.27 4.15
C SER A 408 -20.11 1.13 3.61
N ARG A 409 -19.96 1.30 2.30
CA ARG A 409 -20.28 2.56 1.62
C ARG A 409 -21.73 3.03 1.82
N SER A 410 -22.66 2.10 2.07
CA SER A 410 -24.09 2.40 2.15
C SER A 410 -24.51 2.96 3.51
N ASN A 411 -23.71 2.76 4.56
CA ASN A 411 -24.09 3.10 5.92
C ASN A 411 -23.00 3.84 6.72
N THR A 412 -21.80 4.01 6.18
CA THR A 412 -20.66 4.60 6.91
C THR A 412 -19.95 5.65 6.06
N ALA A 413 -19.89 6.89 6.56
CA ALA A 413 -19.35 8.06 5.85
C ALA A 413 -17.90 7.84 5.33
N PHE A 414 -17.05 7.18 6.12
CA PHE A 414 -15.66 6.88 5.71
C PHE A 414 -15.57 6.05 4.42
N PHE A 415 -16.55 5.19 4.16
CA PHE A 415 -16.57 4.30 3.00
C PHE A 415 -17.39 4.86 1.82
N ALA A 416 -18.13 5.96 2.00
CA ALA A 416 -19.16 6.43 1.06
C ALA A 416 -18.66 6.60 -0.40
N GLU A 417 -17.43 7.08 -0.57
CA GLU A 417 -16.84 7.34 -1.89
C GLU A 417 -15.89 6.24 -2.37
N LYS A 418 -15.57 5.25 -1.52
CA LYS A 418 -14.58 4.21 -1.87
C LYS A 418 -15.14 3.31 -2.98
N PRO A 419 -14.32 2.81 -3.92
CA PRO A 419 -14.81 2.12 -5.12
C PRO A 419 -15.07 0.62 -4.87
N THR A 420 -15.80 0.31 -3.79
CA THR A 420 -16.12 -1.06 -3.37
C THR A 420 -17.43 -1.10 -2.58
N ASN A 421 -18.19 -2.19 -2.73
CA ASN A 421 -19.37 -2.53 -1.95
C ASN A 421 -19.03 -3.46 -0.77
N ARG A 422 -17.75 -3.74 -0.52
CA ARG A 422 -17.31 -4.63 0.55
C ARG A 422 -17.82 -4.19 1.92
N GLU A 423 -18.33 -5.17 2.65
CA GLU A 423 -18.80 -5.03 4.02
C GLU A 423 -17.67 -5.40 5.00
N VAL A 424 -17.45 -4.53 5.98
CA VAL A 424 -16.45 -4.66 7.03
C VAL A 424 -17.15 -5.11 8.32
N THR A 425 -16.92 -6.35 8.73
CA THR A 425 -17.61 -7.00 9.87
C THR A 425 -17.05 -6.64 11.24
N SER A 426 -15.84 -6.10 11.29
CA SER A 426 -15.15 -5.71 12.52
C SER A 426 -14.08 -4.66 12.20
N GLN A 427 -13.47 -4.03 13.22
CA GLN A 427 -12.42 -3.02 12.99
C GLN A 427 -11.29 -3.55 12.12
N HIS A 428 -10.98 -4.84 12.23
CA HIS A 428 -9.95 -5.49 11.43
C HIS A 428 -10.38 -6.92 10.99
N PRO A 429 -11.11 -7.07 9.87
CA PRO A 429 -11.64 -8.37 9.43
C PRO A 429 -10.56 -9.43 9.19
N TYR A 430 -9.38 -9.06 8.70
CA TYR A 430 -8.27 -10.01 8.58
C TYR A 430 -7.81 -10.58 9.94
N ALA A 431 -7.91 -9.78 11.01
CA ALA A 431 -7.55 -10.22 12.36
C ALA A 431 -8.70 -11.04 12.98
N GLU A 432 -9.95 -10.74 12.62
CA GLU A 432 -11.09 -11.60 12.94
C GLU A 432 -10.90 -13.03 12.41
N ASP A 433 -10.34 -13.18 11.20
CA ASP A 433 -10.00 -14.50 10.63
C ASP A 433 -8.82 -15.20 11.34
N ILE A 434 -7.90 -14.47 12.00
CA ILE A 434 -6.86 -15.05 12.87
C ILE A 434 -7.51 -15.68 14.11
N GLY A 435 -8.44 -14.96 14.73
CA GLY A 435 -9.23 -15.46 15.85
C GLY A 435 -8.45 -15.81 17.13
N ASP A 436 -9.11 -16.58 17.99
CA ASP A 436 -8.60 -17.04 19.29
C ASP A 436 -7.36 -17.95 19.11
N PRO A 437 -6.28 -17.80 19.90
CA PRO A 437 -6.17 -16.96 21.11
C PRO A 437 -5.65 -15.54 20.93
N HIS A 438 -5.33 -15.15 19.71
CA HIS A 438 -4.69 -13.86 19.42
C HIS A 438 -5.70 -12.71 19.31
N VAL A 439 -6.92 -13.00 18.86
CA VAL A 439 -7.94 -11.98 18.58
C VAL A 439 -9.29 -12.38 19.14
N TYR A 440 -9.94 -11.45 19.83
CA TYR A 440 -11.31 -11.58 20.30
C TYR A 440 -12.18 -10.52 19.65
N THR A 441 -13.09 -10.96 18.77
CA THR A 441 -14.04 -10.06 18.09
C THR A 441 -15.33 -9.92 18.89
N VAL A 442 -15.49 -8.77 19.56
CA VAL A 442 -16.55 -8.50 20.55
C VAL A 442 -17.44 -7.34 20.15
N ASP A 443 -18.73 -7.40 20.52
CA ASP A 443 -19.58 -6.21 20.46
C ASP A 443 -19.24 -5.30 21.64
N ILE A 444 -18.77 -4.08 21.35
CA ILE A 444 -18.32 -3.12 22.36
C ILE A 444 -19.46 -2.65 23.28
N ASN A 445 -20.72 -2.78 22.86
CA ASN A 445 -21.88 -2.42 23.67
C ASN A 445 -22.36 -3.60 24.55
N ASN A 446 -21.91 -4.82 24.28
CA ASN A 446 -22.24 -5.98 25.10
C ASN A 446 -21.24 -6.15 26.24
N HIS A 447 -21.40 -5.34 27.28
CA HIS A 447 -20.47 -5.32 28.41
C HIS A 447 -20.38 -6.65 29.16
N THR A 448 -21.43 -7.47 29.16
CA THR A 448 -21.40 -8.81 29.76
C THR A 448 -20.45 -9.74 29.00
N GLN A 449 -20.57 -9.78 27.67
CA GLN A 449 -19.66 -10.55 26.81
C GLN A 449 -18.22 -10.05 26.96
N LEU A 450 -18.04 -8.73 27.02
CA LEU A 450 -16.73 -8.12 27.20
C LEU A 450 -16.07 -8.56 28.52
N ARG A 451 -16.76 -8.41 29.67
CA ARG A 451 -16.24 -8.84 30.97
C ARG A 451 -15.83 -10.31 30.98
N ALA A 452 -16.66 -11.19 30.41
CA ALA A 452 -16.35 -12.61 30.29
C ALA A 452 -15.09 -12.86 29.44
N THR A 453 -14.94 -12.11 28.34
CA THR A 453 -13.76 -12.18 27.46
C THR A 453 -12.50 -11.70 28.17
N LEU A 454 -12.56 -10.56 28.87
CA LEU A 454 -11.42 -10.01 29.61
C LEU A 454 -10.99 -10.93 30.75
N LEU A 455 -11.95 -11.47 31.52
CA LEU A 455 -11.67 -12.43 32.57
C LEU A 455 -10.97 -13.67 32.01
N ARG A 456 -11.43 -14.18 30.86
CA ARG A 456 -10.80 -15.32 30.17
C ARG A 456 -9.37 -15.01 29.72
N VAL A 457 -9.08 -13.80 29.23
CA VAL A 457 -7.72 -13.38 28.88
C VAL A 457 -6.85 -13.20 30.12
N LEU A 458 -7.39 -12.66 31.21
CA LEU A 458 -6.67 -12.41 32.45
C LEU A 458 -6.28 -13.71 33.15
N THR A 459 -7.22 -14.67 33.24
CA THR A 459 -7.09 -15.94 33.99
C THR A 459 -6.41 -17.07 33.21
N ARG A 460 -6.06 -16.85 31.94
CA ARG A 460 -5.38 -17.86 31.13
C ARG A 460 -4.05 -18.27 31.76
N GLN A 461 -3.83 -19.58 31.88
CA GLN A 461 -2.62 -20.16 32.49
C GLN A 461 -1.36 -19.98 31.62
N GLN A 462 -1.51 -20.02 30.30
CA GLN A 462 -0.41 -19.85 29.35
C GLN A 462 -0.50 -18.49 28.66
N GLU A 463 0.65 -17.84 28.48
CA GLU A 463 0.74 -16.63 27.67
C GLU A 463 0.41 -16.96 26.20
N VAL A 464 -0.17 -15.97 25.50
CA VAL A 464 -0.48 -16.13 24.07
C VAL A 464 0.83 -16.05 23.29
N PRO A 465 1.18 -17.06 22.48
CA PRO A 465 2.42 -17.04 21.73
C PRO A 465 2.38 -15.90 20.70
N PRO A 466 3.51 -15.21 20.46
CA PRO A 466 3.61 -14.28 19.34
C PRO A 466 3.30 -14.98 18.02
N PHE A 467 2.43 -14.39 17.21
CA PHE A 467 2.02 -14.95 15.92
C PHE A 467 2.14 -13.90 14.82
N LEU A 468 2.72 -14.29 13.68
CA LEU A 468 2.79 -13.44 12.51
C LEU A 468 2.56 -14.32 11.28
N PRO A 469 1.46 -14.13 10.54
CA PRO A 469 1.24 -14.84 9.28
C PRO A 469 2.41 -14.62 8.32
N PHE A 470 2.85 -15.70 7.67
CA PHE A 470 3.99 -15.68 6.76
C PHE A 470 3.94 -14.54 5.72
N GLU A 471 2.79 -14.24 5.13
CA GLU A 471 2.60 -13.19 4.12
C GLU A 471 2.89 -11.76 4.59
N PHE A 472 2.92 -11.53 5.90
CA PHE A 472 3.31 -10.26 6.54
C PHE A 472 4.75 -10.28 7.09
N THR A 473 5.53 -11.33 6.80
CA THR A 473 6.97 -11.37 7.04
C THR A 473 7.75 -10.77 5.87
N VAL A 474 9.03 -10.49 6.09
CA VAL A 474 9.96 -10.11 5.01
C VAL A 474 9.98 -11.18 3.91
N ALA A 475 10.19 -12.44 4.29
CA ALA A 475 10.27 -13.57 3.36
C ALA A 475 8.97 -13.69 2.53
N GLY A 476 7.82 -13.63 3.19
CA GLY A 476 6.53 -13.69 2.52
C GLY A 476 6.28 -12.52 1.56
N MET A 477 6.68 -11.30 1.92
CA MET A 477 6.59 -10.16 1.00
C MET A 477 7.54 -10.32 -0.20
N LEU A 478 8.77 -10.79 0.02
CA LEU A 478 9.74 -11.04 -1.05
C LEU A 478 9.25 -12.15 -2.00
N GLU A 479 8.73 -13.27 -1.49
CA GLU A 479 8.17 -14.37 -2.30
C GLU A 479 7.04 -13.84 -3.20
N ARG A 480 6.07 -13.15 -2.59
CA ARG A 480 4.89 -12.62 -3.28
C ARG A 480 5.27 -11.61 -4.35
N MET A 481 6.11 -10.64 -4.03
CA MET A 481 6.50 -9.59 -4.96
C MET A 481 7.40 -10.12 -6.07
N ASN A 482 8.32 -11.03 -5.76
CA ASN A 482 9.12 -11.71 -6.77
C ASN A 482 8.20 -12.42 -7.78
N TYR A 483 7.22 -13.18 -7.30
CA TYR A 483 6.26 -13.86 -8.17
C TYR A 483 5.48 -12.88 -9.05
N TYR A 484 4.92 -11.80 -8.49
CA TYR A 484 4.16 -10.82 -9.26
C TYR A 484 5.01 -10.13 -10.33
N ILE A 485 6.25 -9.73 -10.01
CA ILE A 485 7.12 -9.03 -10.95
C ILE A 485 7.48 -9.91 -12.15
N GLU A 486 7.69 -11.20 -11.92
CA GLU A 486 8.05 -12.14 -12.98
C GLU A 486 6.83 -12.62 -13.79
N ASN A 487 5.65 -12.76 -13.17
CA ASN A 487 4.54 -13.49 -13.77
C ASN A 487 3.29 -12.66 -14.08
N GLN A 488 3.05 -11.53 -13.40
CA GLN A 488 1.88 -10.69 -13.73
C GLN A 488 2.16 -9.81 -14.94
N ASP A 489 1.75 -10.28 -16.10
CA ASP A 489 1.85 -9.56 -17.37
C ASP A 489 0.46 -9.15 -17.90
N PHE A 490 0.23 -7.84 -17.93
CA PHE A 490 -0.99 -7.23 -18.50
C PHE A 490 -0.75 -6.62 -19.88
N CYS A 491 0.48 -6.68 -20.39
CA CYS A 491 0.88 -6.08 -21.67
C CYS A 491 0.85 -7.08 -22.83
N SER A 492 0.94 -8.37 -22.55
CA SER A 492 0.74 -9.42 -23.56
C SER A 492 -0.63 -9.33 -24.24
N ASN A 493 -0.67 -9.66 -25.53
CA ASN A 493 -1.91 -9.79 -26.30
C ASN A 493 -1.99 -11.20 -26.95
N PRO A 494 -2.97 -12.04 -26.60
CA PRO A 494 -3.98 -11.81 -25.55
C PRO A 494 -3.34 -11.78 -24.15
N ILE A 495 -3.97 -11.07 -23.22
CA ILE A 495 -3.55 -11.06 -21.81
C ILE A 495 -3.70 -12.47 -21.26
N ARG A 496 -2.64 -12.97 -20.60
CA ARG A 496 -2.61 -14.31 -20.02
C ARG A 496 -2.70 -14.21 -18.51
N SER A 497 -3.55 -15.05 -17.91
CA SER A 497 -3.56 -15.23 -16.47
C SER A 497 -2.23 -15.83 -16.01
N HIS A 498 -1.64 -15.19 -15.02
CA HIS A 498 -0.43 -15.62 -14.34
C HIS A 498 -0.66 -16.83 -13.42
N VAL A 499 -1.91 -17.16 -13.07
CA VAL A 499 -2.24 -18.32 -12.23
C VAL A 499 -2.33 -19.58 -13.08
N PRO A 500 -1.55 -20.65 -12.84
CA PRO A 500 -1.58 -21.89 -13.62
C PRO A 500 -2.99 -22.50 -13.75
N ARG A 501 -3.28 -23.14 -14.89
CA ARG A 501 -4.63 -23.72 -15.15
C ARG A 501 -4.98 -24.84 -14.17
N ASN A 502 -4.00 -25.66 -13.78
CA ASN A 502 -4.17 -26.77 -12.84
C ASN A 502 -4.43 -26.31 -11.40
N ALA A 503 -4.05 -25.09 -11.05
CA ALA A 503 -4.37 -24.49 -9.75
C ALA A 503 -5.87 -24.13 -9.62
N VAL A 504 -6.61 -24.07 -10.73
CA VAL A 504 -7.96 -23.50 -10.81
C VAL A 504 -8.99 -24.59 -11.08
N GLN A 505 -10.07 -24.56 -10.30
CA GLN A 505 -11.24 -25.40 -10.48
C GLN A 505 -12.48 -24.52 -10.55
N GLY A 506 -13.39 -24.83 -11.48
CA GLY A 506 -14.65 -24.10 -11.58
C GLY A 506 -15.78 -24.73 -10.77
N PHE A 507 -16.63 -23.90 -10.18
CA PHE A 507 -17.76 -24.29 -9.33
C PHE A 507 -19.05 -23.60 -9.77
N VAL A 508 -20.19 -24.25 -9.50
CA VAL A 508 -21.52 -23.62 -9.61
C VAL A 508 -21.92 -23.16 -8.22
N GLY A 509 -22.14 -21.86 -8.08
CA GLY A 509 -22.61 -21.28 -6.84
C GLY A 509 -24.07 -21.57 -6.55
N ALA A 510 -24.42 -21.66 -5.27
CA ALA A 510 -25.80 -21.58 -4.84
C ALA A 510 -26.41 -20.22 -5.22
N GLU A 511 -27.74 -20.17 -5.25
CA GLU A 511 -28.47 -18.97 -5.64
C GLU A 511 -28.12 -17.80 -4.71
N GLY A 512 -27.89 -16.62 -5.29
CA GLY A 512 -27.60 -15.40 -4.53
C GLY A 512 -26.23 -15.36 -3.86
N LYS A 513 -25.34 -16.34 -4.11
CA LYS A 513 -23.98 -16.34 -3.57
C LYS A 513 -22.99 -15.66 -4.52
N SER A 514 -22.06 -14.90 -3.94
CA SER A 514 -20.92 -14.33 -4.67
C SER A 514 -19.90 -15.43 -4.98
N CYS A 515 -18.99 -15.19 -5.93
CA CYS A 515 -17.90 -16.14 -6.16
C CYS A 515 -16.89 -16.16 -5.01
N ASN A 516 -16.78 -15.08 -4.23
CA ASN A 516 -16.05 -15.10 -2.95
C ASN A 516 -16.60 -16.17 -2.00
N ASP A 517 -17.92 -16.18 -1.79
CA ASP A 517 -18.58 -17.15 -0.89
C ASP A 517 -18.43 -18.59 -1.41
N VAL A 518 -18.61 -18.77 -2.72
CA VAL A 518 -18.51 -20.09 -3.37
C VAL A 518 -17.10 -20.64 -3.25
N CYS A 519 -16.07 -19.84 -3.52
CA CYS A 519 -14.69 -20.32 -3.40
C CYS A 519 -14.31 -20.57 -1.93
N ARG A 520 -14.66 -19.65 -1.02
CA ARG A 520 -14.34 -19.79 0.42
C ARG A 520 -14.98 -21.04 1.03
N SER A 521 -16.25 -21.31 0.71
CA SER A 521 -16.94 -22.54 1.18
C SER A 521 -16.34 -23.84 0.64
N ASN A 522 -15.59 -23.77 -0.46
CA ASN A 522 -14.84 -24.89 -1.03
C ASN A 522 -13.34 -24.89 -0.64
N GLY A 523 -12.95 -24.10 0.38
CA GLY A 523 -11.56 -24.02 0.83
C GLY A 523 -10.61 -23.45 -0.22
N ARG A 524 -11.10 -22.55 -1.08
CA ARG A 524 -10.37 -21.96 -2.22
C ARG A 524 -10.51 -20.44 -2.26
N PHE A 525 -9.71 -19.80 -3.10
CA PHE A 525 -9.76 -18.36 -3.33
C PHE A 525 -10.32 -18.06 -4.73
N CYS A 526 -11.12 -17.01 -4.91
CA CYS A 526 -11.64 -16.66 -6.23
C CYS A 526 -10.54 -16.12 -7.15
N GLU A 527 -10.56 -16.49 -8.44
CA GLU A 527 -9.55 -16.10 -9.42
C GLU A 527 -10.19 -15.47 -10.66
N ASN A 528 -10.30 -14.13 -10.67
CA ASN A 528 -11.01 -13.40 -11.73
C ASN A 528 -10.35 -13.53 -13.12
N THR A 529 -9.04 -13.74 -13.22
CA THR A 529 -8.36 -13.88 -14.52
C THR A 529 -8.62 -15.19 -15.24
N ARG A 530 -9.31 -16.14 -14.58
CA ARG A 530 -9.60 -17.46 -15.12
C ARG A 530 -11.10 -17.69 -15.37
N PHE A 531 -11.93 -16.66 -15.28
CA PHE A 531 -13.37 -16.78 -15.54
C PHE A 531 -13.70 -17.25 -16.96
N ASN A 532 -12.85 -16.99 -17.95
CA ASN A 532 -13.01 -17.55 -19.31
C ASN A 532 -13.09 -19.09 -19.32
N SER A 533 -12.49 -19.78 -18.34
CA SER A 533 -12.60 -21.24 -18.21
C SER A 533 -14.00 -21.72 -17.81
N VAL A 534 -14.80 -20.86 -17.19
CA VAL A 534 -16.18 -21.17 -16.75
C VAL A 534 -17.24 -20.42 -17.56
N ASN A 535 -16.84 -19.49 -18.43
CA ASN A 535 -17.71 -18.69 -19.30
C ASN A 535 -18.04 -19.39 -20.64
N ASN A 536 -18.45 -20.67 -20.60
CA ASN A 536 -18.76 -21.44 -21.80
C ASN A 536 -19.78 -22.57 -21.52
N MET A 537 -20.40 -23.08 -22.59
CA MET A 537 -21.39 -24.15 -22.50
C MET A 537 -20.82 -25.49 -22.06
N ASP A 538 -19.56 -25.79 -22.38
CA ASP A 538 -18.95 -27.07 -22.03
C ASP A 538 -18.77 -27.21 -20.52
N PHE A 539 -18.43 -26.11 -19.84
CA PHE A 539 -18.40 -26.05 -18.39
C PHE A 539 -19.75 -26.41 -17.76
N LEU A 540 -20.85 -25.87 -18.29
CA LEU A 540 -22.20 -26.12 -17.81
C LEU A 540 -22.65 -27.56 -18.07
N ARG A 541 -22.39 -28.08 -19.28
CA ARG A 541 -22.69 -29.48 -19.64
C ARG A 541 -21.97 -30.46 -18.71
N ALA A 542 -20.69 -30.20 -18.42
CA ALA A 542 -19.90 -31.00 -17.47
C ALA A 542 -20.44 -30.98 -16.02
N ARG A 543 -21.37 -30.07 -15.70
CA ARG A 543 -22.03 -29.94 -14.39
C ARG A 543 -23.52 -30.28 -14.46
N ASN A 544 -23.96 -30.97 -15.51
CA ASN A 544 -25.36 -31.36 -15.73
C ASN A 544 -26.32 -30.16 -15.71
N VAL A 545 -25.87 -29.01 -16.23
CA VAL A 545 -26.68 -27.82 -16.42
C VAL A 545 -27.03 -27.67 -17.90
N THR A 546 -28.29 -27.94 -18.23
CA THR A 546 -28.85 -27.68 -19.56
C THR A 546 -29.54 -26.33 -19.59
N CYS A 547 -29.15 -25.48 -20.54
CA CYS A 547 -29.71 -24.15 -20.74
C CYS A 547 -30.92 -24.20 -21.69
N SER A 548 -32.04 -23.63 -21.26
CA SER A 548 -33.22 -23.39 -22.10
C SER A 548 -33.01 -22.20 -23.01
N THR A 549 -32.39 -21.14 -22.49
CA THR A 549 -31.96 -19.97 -23.27
C THR A 549 -30.50 -19.67 -22.96
N VAL A 550 -29.81 -19.07 -23.93
CA VAL A 550 -28.42 -18.63 -23.78
C VAL A 550 -28.34 -17.19 -24.24
N VAL A 551 -27.95 -16.30 -23.33
CA VAL A 551 -27.75 -14.88 -23.58
C VAL A 551 -26.28 -14.57 -23.36
N SER A 552 -25.72 -13.76 -24.25
CA SER A 552 -24.36 -13.25 -24.12
C SER A 552 -24.44 -11.73 -24.09
N GLU A 553 -24.10 -11.14 -22.95
CA GLU A 553 -24.15 -9.69 -22.74
C GLU A 553 -23.21 -9.26 -21.60
N ALA A 554 -23.12 -7.95 -21.35
CA ALA A 554 -22.28 -7.41 -20.29
C ALA A 554 -23.07 -7.26 -18.97
N GLY A 555 -22.55 -7.83 -17.87
CA GLY A 555 -23.20 -7.71 -16.55
C GLY A 555 -22.33 -8.21 -15.40
N LEU A 556 -22.53 -7.67 -14.19
CA LEU A 556 -21.65 -7.95 -13.04
C LEU A 556 -21.73 -9.38 -12.49
N VAL A 557 -22.86 -10.06 -12.68
CA VAL A 557 -23.06 -11.42 -12.15
C VAL A 557 -22.81 -12.51 -13.18
N TYR A 558 -22.32 -12.16 -14.36
CA TYR A 558 -22.01 -13.12 -15.43
C TYR A 558 -20.57 -13.63 -15.33
N PRO A 559 -20.33 -14.93 -15.61
CA PRO A 559 -21.28 -15.92 -16.07
C PRO A 559 -22.15 -16.49 -14.95
N SER A 560 -23.42 -16.75 -15.26
CA SER A 560 -24.38 -17.35 -14.34
C SER A 560 -25.54 -18.02 -15.08
N PHE A 561 -26.43 -18.66 -14.34
CA PHE A 561 -27.76 -18.98 -14.85
C PHE A 561 -28.83 -18.67 -13.81
N VAL A 562 -30.06 -18.48 -14.27
CA VAL A 562 -31.25 -18.27 -13.45
C VAL A 562 -32.19 -19.47 -13.65
N ARG A 563 -32.77 -19.98 -12.57
CA ARG A 563 -33.75 -21.07 -12.63
C ARG A 563 -35.17 -20.50 -12.68
N GLN A 564 -35.98 -21.00 -13.61
CA GLN A 564 -37.41 -20.72 -13.70
C GLN A 564 -38.18 -22.06 -13.78
N GLY A 565 -38.49 -22.64 -12.63
CA GLY A 565 -39.00 -24.01 -12.55
C GLY A 565 -37.98 -25.01 -13.12
N ALA A 566 -38.36 -25.76 -14.16
CA ALA A 566 -37.46 -26.68 -14.87
C ALA A 566 -36.54 -25.98 -15.89
N ARG A 567 -36.84 -24.73 -16.27
CA ARG A 567 -36.08 -23.97 -17.27
C ARG A 567 -34.87 -23.29 -16.63
N LYS A 568 -33.78 -23.16 -17.39
CA LYS A 568 -32.58 -22.43 -16.96
C LYS A 568 -32.15 -21.46 -18.04
N ASP A 569 -32.14 -20.18 -17.71
CA ASP A 569 -31.64 -19.13 -18.61
C ASP A 569 -30.18 -18.86 -18.27
N CYS A 570 -29.29 -19.11 -19.22
CA CYS A 570 -27.84 -19.02 -19.01
C CYS A 570 -27.28 -17.73 -19.60
N PHE A 571 -26.43 -17.06 -18.84
CA PHE A 571 -25.85 -15.77 -19.18
C PHE A 571 -24.32 -15.87 -19.22
N PHE A 572 -23.73 -15.53 -20.35
CA PHE A 572 -22.28 -15.47 -20.54
C PHE A 572 -21.80 -14.03 -20.67
N GLN A 573 -20.66 -13.75 -20.04
CA GLN A 573 -20.03 -12.43 -20.05
C GLN A 573 -19.44 -12.11 -21.42
N GLN A 574 -19.72 -10.91 -21.94
CA GLN A 574 -19.07 -10.37 -23.14
C GLN A 574 -17.94 -9.38 -22.85
N ASN A 575 -17.90 -8.81 -21.63
CA ASN A 575 -16.91 -7.82 -21.26
C ASN A 575 -15.97 -8.33 -20.16
N ASP A 576 -14.73 -8.62 -20.54
CA ASP A 576 -13.71 -9.14 -19.62
C ASP A 576 -13.41 -8.20 -18.43
N PHE A 577 -13.70 -6.90 -18.53
CA PHE A 577 -13.53 -5.97 -17.40
C PHE A 577 -14.58 -6.14 -16.30
N LEU A 578 -15.65 -6.88 -16.57
CA LEU A 578 -16.73 -7.15 -15.63
C LEU A 578 -16.65 -8.53 -14.98
N PHE A 579 -15.69 -9.38 -15.35
CA PHE A 579 -15.40 -10.58 -14.57
C PHE A 579 -14.94 -10.17 -13.17
N ASN A 580 -15.68 -10.63 -12.16
CA ASN A 580 -15.40 -10.29 -10.79
C ASN A 580 -15.86 -11.35 -9.80
N CYS A 581 -15.29 -11.30 -8.60
CA CYS A 581 -15.55 -12.25 -7.55
C CYS A 581 -16.65 -11.80 -6.58
N ALA A 582 -16.77 -10.49 -6.32
CA ALA A 582 -17.60 -9.93 -5.26
C ALA A 582 -19.11 -9.89 -5.55
N SER A 583 -19.51 -9.66 -6.81
CA SER A 583 -20.92 -9.39 -7.14
C SER A 583 -21.84 -10.58 -6.86
N LYS A 584 -23.04 -10.30 -6.36
CA LYS A 584 -24.12 -11.26 -6.16
C LYS A 584 -25.44 -10.60 -6.52
N LEU A 585 -26.38 -11.40 -7.03
CA LEU A 585 -27.74 -10.97 -7.31
C LEU A 585 -28.68 -12.13 -6.99
N GLU A 586 -29.85 -11.81 -6.44
CA GLU A 586 -30.89 -12.79 -6.15
C GLU A 586 -31.22 -13.59 -7.43
N LYS A 587 -31.62 -14.86 -7.30
CA LYS A 587 -31.97 -15.77 -8.42
C LYS A 587 -30.82 -16.23 -9.32
N HIS A 588 -29.65 -15.58 -9.27
CA HIS A 588 -28.49 -16.00 -10.05
C HIS A 588 -27.66 -17.07 -9.33
N ASN A 589 -27.39 -18.17 -10.04
CA ASN A 589 -26.34 -19.14 -9.71
C ASN A 589 -25.08 -18.79 -10.50
N ARG A 590 -24.07 -18.19 -9.85
CA ARG A 590 -22.83 -17.78 -10.52
C ARG A 590 -21.92 -18.98 -10.85
N LEU A 591 -21.22 -18.90 -11.98
CA LEU A 591 -20.16 -19.83 -12.35
C LEU A 591 -18.82 -19.21 -11.95
N CYS A 592 -18.10 -19.88 -11.05
CA CYS A 592 -16.97 -19.28 -10.35
C CYS A 592 -15.68 -20.04 -10.63
N ALA A 593 -14.61 -19.34 -10.98
CA ALA A 593 -13.26 -19.90 -11.06
C ALA A 593 -12.55 -19.73 -9.71
N CYS A 594 -12.18 -20.85 -9.06
CA CYS A 594 -11.59 -20.86 -7.74
C CYS A 594 -10.21 -21.53 -7.77
N ARG A 595 -9.18 -20.82 -7.31
CA ARG A 595 -7.81 -21.34 -7.23
C ARG A 595 -7.45 -21.90 -5.85
N THR A 596 -6.46 -22.78 -5.82
CA THR A 596 -5.73 -23.13 -4.59
C THR A 596 -4.98 -21.90 -4.04
N PHE A 597 -4.56 -21.98 -2.79
CA PHE A 597 -3.71 -20.96 -2.18
C PHE A 597 -2.78 -21.59 -1.14
N LYS A 598 -1.57 -21.03 -1.00
CA LYS A 598 -0.65 -21.40 0.07
C LYS A 598 -1.19 -20.84 1.39
N LYS A 599 -1.24 -21.68 2.43
CA LYS A 599 -1.61 -21.22 3.78
C LYS A 599 -0.66 -20.10 4.20
N GLU A 600 -1.21 -19.00 4.72
CA GLU A 600 -0.46 -17.79 5.09
C GLU A 600 0.33 -17.13 3.95
N GLN A 601 0.00 -17.42 2.69
CA GLN A 601 0.43 -16.69 1.49
C GLN A 601 -0.70 -16.73 0.46
N VAL A 602 -1.83 -16.10 0.79
CA VAL A 602 -3.08 -16.28 0.02
C VAL A 602 -2.99 -15.73 -1.40
N ALA A 603 -2.06 -14.79 -1.63
CA ALA A 603 -1.71 -14.25 -2.94
C ALA A 603 -1.27 -15.32 -3.95
N LEU A 604 -0.66 -16.41 -3.48
CA LEU A 604 -0.04 -17.43 -4.33
C LEU A 604 -0.81 -18.75 -4.23
N CYS A 605 -1.03 -19.40 -5.38
CA CYS A 605 -1.48 -20.78 -5.45
C CYS A 605 -0.35 -21.77 -5.08
N HIS A 606 -0.64 -23.07 -4.94
CA HIS A 606 0.40 -24.06 -4.62
C HIS A 606 1.40 -24.27 -5.76
N GLU A 607 0.94 -24.08 -7.00
CA GLU A 607 1.71 -24.15 -8.25
C GLU A 607 2.36 -22.81 -8.62
N CYS A 608 2.07 -21.79 -7.81
CA CYS A 608 2.73 -20.52 -7.71
C CYS A 608 3.73 -20.63 -6.53
#